data_AF-A0A842IJC6-F1
#
_entry.id   AF-A0A842IJC6-F1
#
_cell.length_a   1.000
_cell.length_b   1.000
_cell.length_c   1.000
_cell.angle_alpha   90.00
_cell.angle_beta   90.00
_cell.angle_gamma   90.00
#
_symmetry.space_group_name_H-M   'P 1'
#
loop_
_entity.id
_entity.type
_entity.pdbx_description
1 polymer ?
#
loop_
_entity_poly.entity_id
_entity_poly.type
_entity_poly.pdbx_seq_one_letter_code
_entity_poly.pdbx_strand_id
1 'polypeptide(L)'
;MNMQEDFDVFISRFSTGLRNVFHSEHNIDALSLKRGLPDPVWDDIMGMKPLSVAIPTEFGGRGLHVKECLGILSAASYESLPLSLTFGINIALFLEPLAKYGHPEIQAGIFRRFLEEKAMGGLMITEPDYGSDALNMQTHYTQTDTGYRLKGKKHWQGLTGMADYWIVAARKKTEAGDLARDIDFFVTDESRPDQQIQVEKYFNNLGLYMIPYGLNNLNLEVPENQKLQQPSTGIKMMLDILHRSRLQFPGMAMGFIHRMLDEALTQCDQRLIAGKKLSELDSVRYQLSRIQAAYSLCSGMCARSAGMSGIEHELATQGMEANIMKAFVTDLMQESAQICVQLNGSAGYKLDHVAGRGIIDSRPFQIFEGSNEMLYTQIAEGVLKAMKRSKDTQLLRYLQSDVLTEQTAGHFSKMLDFQLPAEVAQRQLVTLGRIVARVASLQYVSVMADRGFRKDLFENCRKHMVMDVKQLVSNLREFNDAGPVMEYRENSDWMQFTGA
;
A
#
# COMPACT_ATOMS: atom_id res chain seq x y z
N MET A 1 -5.05 8.83 28.83
CA MET A 1 -5.86 9.27 27.68
C MET A 1 -7.18 8.50 27.71
N ASN A 2 -8.33 9.16 27.55
CA ASN A 2 -9.63 8.48 27.61
C ASN A 2 -9.88 7.76 26.27
N MET A 3 -9.90 6.42 26.25
CA MET A 3 -10.10 5.66 25.01
C MET A 3 -11.57 5.65 24.56
N GLN A 4 -12.48 6.25 25.35
CA GLN A 4 -13.86 6.58 24.98
C GLN A 4 -14.01 7.99 24.40
N GLU A 5 -12.91 8.71 24.18
CA GLU A 5 -12.90 9.99 23.49
C GLU A 5 -13.42 9.83 22.06
N ASP A 6 -14.25 10.79 21.64
CA ASP A 6 -14.74 10.90 20.27
C ASP A 6 -13.57 10.94 19.27
N PHE A 7 -13.72 10.25 18.14
CA PHE A 7 -12.61 10.09 17.19
C PHE A 7 -12.16 11.42 16.58
N ASP A 8 -13.08 12.36 16.33
CA ASP A 8 -12.72 13.63 15.72
C ASP A 8 -11.83 14.46 16.67
N VAL A 9 -12.05 14.35 17.99
CA VAL A 9 -11.17 14.94 19.01
C VAL A 9 -9.82 14.22 19.05
N PHE A 10 -9.83 12.89 19.03
CA PHE A 10 -8.61 12.07 19.07
C PHE A 10 -7.71 12.34 17.87
N ILE A 11 -8.25 12.31 16.65
CA ILE A 11 -7.48 12.52 15.42
C ILE A 11 -6.99 13.95 15.29
N SER A 12 -7.75 14.94 15.76
CA SER A 12 -7.33 16.34 15.80
C SER A 12 -6.14 16.55 16.75
N ARG A 13 -6.21 15.97 17.96
CA ARG A 13 -5.08 15.99 18.91
C ARG A 13 -3.87 15.26 18.33
N PHE A 14 -4.06 14.08 17.75
CA PHE A 14 -2.98 13.29 17.15
C PHE A 14 -2.28 14.05 16.01
N SER A 15 -3.04 14.64 15.10
CA SER A 15 -2.50 15.42 13.97
C SER A 15 -1.73 16.66 14.47
N THR A 16 -2.29 17.37 15.45
CA THR A 16 -1.62 18.52 16.07
C THR A 16 -0.34 18.11 16.80
N GLY A 17 -0.38 16.98 17.51
CA GLY A 17 0.78 16.41 18.21
C GLY A 17 1.90 16.04 17.24
N LEU A 18 1.59 15.30 16.16
CA LEU A 18 2.57 14.98 15.12
C LEU A 18 3.21 16.23 14.52
N ARG A 19 2.39 17.24 14.19
CA ARG A 19 2.89 18.50 13.66
C ARG A 19 3.85 19.19 14.63
N ASN A 20 3.50 19.24 15.91
CA ASN A 20 4.36 19.83 16.95
C ASN A 20 5.69 19.08 17.08
N VAL A 21 5.65 17.75 17.16
CA VAL A 21 6.85 16.91 17.24
C VAL A 21 7.76 17.17 16.02
N PHE A 22 7.21 17.15 14.81
CA PHE A 22 8.01 17.19 13.59
C PHE A 22 8.48 18.59 13.15
N HIS A 23 7.78 19.66 13.53
CA HIS A 23 8.05 21.03 13.05
C HIS A 23 8.34 22.05 14.14
N SER A 24 7.84 21.86 15.37
CA SER A 24 8.03 22.81 16.48
C SER A 24 9.16 22.38 17.41
N GLU A 25 9.19 21.10 17.78
CA GLU A 25 10.17 20.52 18.71
C GLU A 25 11.39 19.96 17.98
N HIS A 26 11.17 19.40 16.80
CA HIS A 26 12.21 18.89 15.92
C HIS A 26 12.08 19.46 14.51
N ASN A 27 13.01 19.04 13.65
CA ASN A 27 12.99 19.35 12.22
C ASN A 27 12.94 18.04 11.44
N ILE A 28 11.78 17.74 10.85
CA ILE A 28 11.56 16.53 10.06
C ILE A 28 12.53 16.36 8.88
N ASP A 29 12.96 17.46 8.26
CA ASP A 29 13.91 17.40 7.15
C ASP A 29 15.27 16.89 7.62
N ALA A 30 15.71 17.32 8.81
CA ALA A 30 16.94 16.83 9.42
C ALA A 30 16.81 15.40 9.95
N LEU A 31 15.66 15.06 10.58
CA LEU A 31 15.39 13.72 11.08
C LEU A 31 15.41 12.68 9.95
N SER A 32 14.78 13.01 8.82
CA SER A 32 14.62 12.10 7.67
C SER A 32 15.93 11.75 6.95
N LEU A 33 17.04 12.44 7.25
CA LEU A 33 18.36 12.12 6.70
C LEU A 33 19.05 10.96 7.42
N LYS A 34 18.53 10.54 8.57
CA LYS A 34 19.09 9.47 9.39
C LYS A 34 18.18 8.24 9.39
N ARG A 35 18.77 7.08 9.67
CA ARG A 35 18.02 5.83 9.87
C ARG A 35 17.32 5.85 11.23
N GLY A 36 16.08 5.40 11.26
CA GLY A 36 15.25 5.39 12.46
C GLY A 36 14.81 6.80 12.91
N LEU A 37 14.03 6.82 13.99
CA LEU A 37 13.74 8.03 14.76
C LEU A 37 14.47 7.94 16.11
N PRO A 38 14.92 9.06 16.70
CA PRO A 38 15.42 9.06 18.06
C PRO A 38 14.35 8.57 19.06
N ASP A 39 14.74 7.82 20.09
CA ASP A 39 13.82 7.24 21.08
C ASP A 39 12.84 8.27 21.69
N PRO A 40 13.25 9.50 22.07
CA PRO A 40 12.29 10.48 22.60
C PRO A 40 11.20 10.87 21.58
N VAL A 41 11.58 11.05 20.31
CA VAL A 41 10.64 11.37 19.22
C VAL A 41 9.66 10.23 19.02
N TRP A 42 10.17 8.99 19.03
CA TRP A 42 9.35 7.79 18.93
C TRP A 42 8.39 7.66 20.12
N ASP A 43 8.88 7.95 21.32
CA ASP A 43 8.12 7.88 22.56
C ASP A 43 6.96 8.86 22.62
N ASP A 44 7.17 10.09 22.15
CA ASP A 44 6.12 11.12 22.09
C ASP A 44 5.03 10.72 21.08
N ILE A 45 5.43 10.22 19.91
CA ILE A 45 4.50 9.76 18.88
C ILE A 45 3.67 8.57 19.37
N MET A 46 4.34 7.53 19.90
CA MET A 46 3.66 6.32 20.37
C MET A 46 2.88 6.56 21.67
N GLY A 47 3.27 7.56 22.48
CA GLY A 47 2.55 8.01 23.66
C GLY A 47 1.13 8.52 23.38
N MET A 48 0.87 9.00 22.16
CA MET A 48 -0.47 9.36 21.68
C MET A 48 -1.35 8.13 21.34
N LYS A 49 -0.80 6.92 21.45
CA LYS A 49 -1.49 5.63 21.23
C LYS A 49 -2.18 5.50 19.85
N PRO A 50 -1.49 5.79 18.73
CA PRO A 50 -2.10 5.73 17.39
C PRO A 50 -2.65 4.34 17.06
N LEU A 51 -1.99 3.27 17.50
CA LEU A 51 -2.37 1.88 17.21
C LEU A 51 -3.65 1.41 17.95
N SER A 52 -4.16 2.20 18.89
CA SER A 52 -5.41 1.87 19.60
C SER A 52 -6.62 1.74 18.68
N VAL A 53 -6.59 2.37 17.49
CA VAL A 53 -7.65 2.24 16.46
C VAL A 53 -7.83 0.82 15.97
N ALA A 54 -6.78 0.00 15.99
CA ALA A 54 -6.78 -1.38 15.50
C ALA A 54 -6.85 -2.43 16.63
N ILE A 55 -7.33 -2.04 17.81
CA ILE A 55 -7.51 -2.93 18.96
C ILE A 55 -9.01 -3.03 19.30
N PRO A 56 -9.55 -4.23 19.58
CA PRO A 56 -10.95 -4.39 19.97
C PRO A 56 -11.30 -3.61 21.24
N THR A 57 -12.54 -3.12 21.33
CA THR A 57 -13.01 -2.33 22.50
C THR A 57 -12.97 -3.12 23.80
N GLU A 58 -13.21 -4.43 23.75
CA GLU A 58 -13.12 -5.34 24.90
C GLU A 58 -11.70 -5.46 25.48
N PHE A 59 -10.67 -5.14 24.70
CA PHE A 59 -9.28 -5.04 25.16
C PHE A 59 -8.84 -3.59 25.42
N GLY A 60 -9.77 -2.64 25.46
CA GLY A 60 -9.51 -1.22 25.69
C GLY A 60 -9.16 -0.41 24.45
N GLY A 61 -9.21 -1.00 23.25
CA GLY A 61 -8.99 -0.26 22.01
C GLY A 61 -10.23 0.52 21.52
N ARG A 62 -10.16 1.01 20.28
CA ARG A 62 -11.24 1.80 19.64
C ARG A 62 -12.10 1.01 18.66
N GLY A 63 -11.92 -0.32 18.55
CA GLY A 63 -12.87 -1.20 17.89
C GLY A 63 -12.63 -1.50 16.41
N LEU A 64 -11.42 -1.27 15.88
CA LEU A 64 -11.04 -1.60 14.50
C LEU A 64 -11.95 -1.00 13.43
N HIS A 65 -12.48 0.19 13.71
CA HIS A 65 -13.24 0.93 12.73
C HIS A 65 -12.30 1.36 11.59
N VAL A 66 -12.48 0.79 10.39
CA VAL A 66 -11.61 1.04 9.24
C VAL A 66 -11.44 2.54 8.96
N LYS A 67 -12.51 3.33 9.09
CA LYS A 67 -12.45 4.80 8.96
C LYS A 67 -11.42 5.43 9.90
N GLU A 68 -11.34 4.96 11.15
CA GLU A 68 -10.38 5.45 12.14
C GLU A 68 -8.94 5.01 11.82
N CYS A 69 -8.76 3.75 11.41
CA CYS A 69 -7.47 3.25 10.92
C CYS A 69 -6.95 4.09 9.75
N LEU A 70 -7.77 4.30 8.70
CA LEU A 70 -7.42 5.12 7.54
C LEU A 70 -7.14 6.58 7.95
N GLY A 71 -7.86 7.11 8.93
CA GLY A 71 -7.65 8.45 9.47
C GLY A 71 -6.27 8.61 10.11
N ILE A 72 -5.84 7.65 10.94
CA ILE A 72 -4.50 7.65 11.55
C ILE A 72 -3.40 7.52 10.50
N LEU A 73 -3.58 6.62 9.53
CA LEU A 73 -2.63 6.47 8.42
C LEU A 73 -2.50 7.77 7.62
N SER A 74 -3.63 8.44 7.33
CA SER A 74 -3.63 9.71 6.60
C SER A 74 -2.97 10.83 7.40
N ALA A 75 -3.28 10.98 8.69
CA ALA A 75 -2.64 12.00 9.53
C ALA A 75 -1.13 11.79 9.63
N ALA A 76 -0.69 10.55 9.84
CA ALA A 76 0.73 10.22 9.88
C ALA A 76 1.43 10.47 8.55
N SER A 77 0.79 10.13 7.42
CA SER A 77 1.40 10.21 6.09
C SER A 77 1.54 11.63 5.57
N TYR A 78 0.69 12.55 6.06
CA TYR A 78 0.83 13.97 5.76
C TYR A 78 2.18 14.51 6.28
N GLU A 79 2.61 14.05 7.46
CA GLU A 79 3.89 14.43 8.04
C GLU A 79 5.04 13.54 7.54
N SER A 80 4.87 12.21 7.59
CA SER A 80 5.91 11.23 7.28
C SER A 80 5.31 9.95 6.69
N LEU A 81 5.53 9.72 5.40
CA LEU A 81 5.14 8.46 4.74
C LEU A 81 5.77 7.21 5.40
N PRO A 82 7.07 7.20 5.79
CA PRO A 82 7.64 6.08 6.54
C PRO A 82 6.93 5.80 7.87
N LEU A 83 6.55 6.83 8.63
CA LEU A 83 5.81 6.66 9.88
C LEU A 83 4.44 6.04 9.62
N SER A 84 3.73 6.53 8.61
CA SER A 84 2.43 5.98 8.20
C SER A 84 2.53 4.52 7.81
N LEU A 85 3.58 4.12 7.07
CA LEU A 85 3.82 2.73 6.72
C LEU A 85 4.12 1.87 7.95
N THR A 86 4.86 2.39 8.93
CA THR A 86 5.06 1.68 10.22
C THR A 86 3.71 1.39 10.89
N PHE A 87 2.80 2.36 10.95
CA PHE A 87 1.46 2.12 11.48
C PHE A 87 0.65 1.16 10.60
N GLY A 88 0.76 1.27 9.27
CA GLY A 88 0.10 0.35 8.34
C GLY A 88 0.51 -1.11 8.54
N ILE A 89 1.81 -1.37 8.74
CA ILE A 89 2.33 -2.70 9.07
C ILE A 89 1.70 -3.21 10.37
N ASN A 90 1.73 -2.40 11.43
CA ASN A 90 1.18 -2.79 12.73
C ASN A 90 -0.34 -3.04 12.67
N ILE A 91 -1.09 -2.15 12.01
CA ILE A 91 -2.55 -2.22 11.93
C ILE A 91 -2.97 -3.40 11.06
N ALA A 92 -2.62 -3.39 9.78
CA ALA A 92 -3.22 -4.28 8.79
C ALA A 92 -2.51 -5.64 8.70
N LEU A 93 -1.23 -5.71 9.06
CA LEU A 93 -0.42 -6.94 8.94
C LEU A 93 -0.20 -7.66 10.28
N PHE A 94 -0.51 -7.02 11.41
CA PHE A 94 -0.39 -7.67 12.72
C PHE A 94 -1.67 -7.62 13.55
N LEU A 95 -2.13 -6.43 13.94
CA LEU A 95 -3.24 -6.25 14.88
C LEU A 95 -4.57 -6.79 14.35
N GLU A 96 -4.91 -6.48 13.09
CA GLU A 96 -6.13 -7.00 12.45
C GLU A 96 -6.11 -8.52 12.25
N PRO A 97 -5.03 -9.14 11.70
CA PRO A 97 -4.91 -10.59 11.66
C PRO A 97 -4.97 -11.24 13.04
N LEU A 98 -4.33 -10.66 14.06
CA LEU A 98 -4.38 -11.15 15.43
C LEU A 98 -5.80 -11.06 16.00
N ALA A 99 -6.50 -9.95 15.80
CA ALA A 99 -7.89 -9.79 16.26
C ALA A 99 -8.83 -10.79 15.60
N LYS A 100 -8.64 -11.04 14.29
CA LYS A 100 -9.53 -11.90 13.50
C LYS A 100 -9.25 -13.40 13.66
N TYR A 101 -7.99 -13.78 13.76
CA TYR A 101 -7.56 -15.19 13.68
C TYR A 101 -6.73 -15.64 14.89
N GLY A 102 -6.34 -14.74 15.80
CA GLY A 102 -5.56 -15.09 16.98
C GLY A 102 -6.35 -15.93 17.98
N HIS A 103 -5.65 -16.81 18.70
CA HIS A 103 -6.27 -17.55 19.80
C HIS A 103 -6.64 -16.58 20.94
N PRO A 104 -7.85 -16.67 21.54
CA PRO A 104 -8.27 -15.75 22.60
C PRO A 104 -7.31 -15.68 23.79
N GLU A 105 -6.62 -16.79 24.10
CA GLU A 105 -5.65 -16.88 25.19
C GLU A 105 -4.44 -15.95 25.04
N ILE A 106 -4.03 -15.62 23.81
CA ILE A 106 -2.85 -14.78 23.57
C ILE A 106 -3.22 -13.31 23.29
N GLN A 107 -4.45 -13.05 22.82
CA GLN A 107 -4.89 -11.73 22.37
C GLN A 107 -4.79 -10.66 23.47
N ALA A 108 -5.37 -10.94 24.65
CA ALA A 108 -5.48 -9.94 25.72
C ALA A 108 -4.12 -9.40 26.19
N GLY A 109 -3.12 -10.27 26.30
CA GLY A 109 -1.77 -9.89 26.70
C GLY A 109 -1.07 -9.05 25.64
N ILE A 110 -1.17 -9.46 24.37
CA ILE A 110 -0.54 -8.75 23.26
C ILE A 110 -1.16 -7.36 23.09
N PHE A 111 -2.50 -7.26 23.04
CA PHE A 111 -3.18 -5.97 22.91
C PHE A 111 -2.85 -5.01 24.05
N ARG A 112 -2.71 -5.51 25.28
CA ARG A 112 -2.26 -4.69 26.41
C ARG A 112 -0.88 -4.10 26.17
N ARG A 113 0.09 -4.89 25.71
CA ARG A 113 1.45 -4.40 25.41
C ARG A 113 1.47 -3.34 24.30
N PHE A 114 0.61 -3.45 23.28
CA PHE A 114 0.47 -2.38 22.28
C PHE A 114 -0.10 -1.08 22.88
N LEU A 115 -0.99 -1.16 23.86
CA LEU A 115 -1.59 0.01 24.51
C LEU A 115 -0.72 0.65 25.59
N GLU A 116 0.10 -0.14 26.28
CA GLU A 116 0.80 0.27 27.51
C GLU A 116 2.31 0.34 27.33
N GLU A 117 2.88 -0.51 26.47
CA GLU A 117 4.33 -0.70 26.31
C GLU A 117 4.83 -0.27 24.92
N LYS A 118 3.97 0.34 24.10
CA LYS A 118 4.29 0.81 22.74
C LYS A 118 4.81 -0.32 21.83
N ALA A 119 4.39 -1.55 22.11
CA ALA A 119 4.82 -2.72 21.37
C ALA A 119 4.50 -2.59 19.87
N MET A 120 5.30 -3.26 19.05
CA MET A 120 5.12 -3.35 17.62
C MET A 120 5.00 -4.79 17.14
N GLY A 121 4.37 -4.96 15.98
CA GLY A 121 4.27 -6.24 15.31
C GLY A 121 4.33 -6.14 13.81
N GLY A 122 4.64 -7.25 13.16
CA GLY A 122 4.70 -7.36 11.71
C GLY A 122 4.31 -8.75 11.18
N LEU A 123 4.34 -8.89 9.85
CA LEU A 123 4.05 -10.13 9.14
C LEU A 123 5.29 -10.58 8.38
N MET A 124 5.57 -11.89 8.37
CA MET A 124 6.69 -12.48 7.64
C MET A 124 6.24 -13.49 6.59
N ILE A 125 6.25 -13.10 5.32
CA ILE A 125 5.91 -13.98 4.18
C ILE A 125 7.11 -14.18 3.26
N THR A 126 7.65 -13.09 2.71
CA THR A 126 8.67 -13.06 1.65
C THR A 126 9.99 -13.74 2.05
N GLU A 127 10.54 -14.53 1.11
CA GLU A 127 11.83 -15.22 1.22
C GLU A 127 12.76 -14.84 0.05
N PRO A 128 14.10 -15.01 0.20
CA PRO A 128 15.09 -14.68 -0.84
C PRO A 128 14.72 -15.05 -2.27
N ASP A 129 14.18 -16.25 -2.46
CA ASP A 129 13.82 -16.79 -3.78
C ASP A 129 12.30 -16.82 -4.03
N TYR A 130 11.49 -16.39 -3.05
CA TYR A 130 10.02 -16.51 -3.07
C TYR A 130 9.34 -15.20 -2.65
N GLY A 131 9.33 -14.24 -3.58
CA GLY A 131 8.59 -12.98 -3.46
C GLY A 131 7.18 -13.09 -4.03
N SER A 132 7.03 -12.90 -5.34
CA SER A 132 5.73 -13.06 -6.03
C SER A 132 5.21 -14.50 -6.00
N ASP A 133 6.11 -15.48 -5.88
CA ASP A 133 5.77 -16.91 -5.76
C ASP A 133 5.72 -17.38 -4.29
N ALA A 134 5.01 -16.62 -3.45
CA ALA A 134 4.95 -16.87 -2.01
C ALA A 134 4.39 -18.25 -1.64
N LEU A 135 3.54 -18.86 -2.49
CA LEU A 135 2.96 -20.18 -2.23
C LEU A 135 4.01 -21.31 -2.26
N ASN A 136 5.15 -21.08 -2.90
CA ASN A 136 6.26 -22.03 -2.96
C ASN A 136 7.36 -21.74 -1.92
N MET A 137 7.07 -20.95 -0.89
CA MET A 137 7.98 -20.69 0.23
C MET A 137 8.55 -21.98 0.85
N GLN A 138 9.73 -21.87 1.46
CA GLN A 138 10.50 -22.97 2.03
C GLN A 138 10.57 -22.94 3.56
N THR A 139 10.18 -21.82 4.18
CA THR A 139 9.95 -21.79 5.62
C THR A 139 8.87 -22.79 5.98
N HIS A 140 9.19 -23.63 6.97
CA HIS A 140 8.36 -24.75 7.34
C HIS A 140 8.28 -24.93 8.84
N TYR A 141 7.32 -25.73 9.25
CA TYR A 141 7.17 -26.13 10.64
C TYR A 141 6.98 -27.64 10.79
N THR A 142 7.38 -28.16 11.94
CA THR A 142 7.10 -29.53 12.41
C THR A 142 6.37 -29.47 13.75
N GLN A 143 5.47 -30.41 13.99
CA GLN A 143 4.83 -30.56 15.29
C GLN A 143 5.82 -31.11 16.32
N THR A 144 5.70 -30.67 17.56
CA THR A 144 6.47 -31.11 18.74
C THR A 144 5.49 -31.48 19.85
N ASP A 145 5.98 -32.00 20.98
CA ASP A 145 5.13 -32.38 22.11
C ASP A 145 4.41 -31.19 22.76
N THR A 146 4.96 -29.98 22.63
CA THR A 146 4.46 -28.76 23.30
C THR A 146 3.93 -27.70 22.33
N GLY A 147 3.95 -27.96 21.02
CA GLY A 147 3.55 -27.01 19.99
C GLY A 147 4.24 -27.27 18.66
N TYR A 148 4.95 -26.26 18.13
CA TYR A 148 5.55 -26.29 16.80
C TYR A 148 6.98 -25.76 16.80
N ARG A 149 7.83 -26.34 15.96
CA ARG A 149 9.15 -25.81 15.62
C ARG A 149 9.14 -25.25 14.21
N LEU A 150 9.51 -23.99 14.04
CA LEU A 150 9.58 -23.29 12.76
C LEU A 150 11.05 -23.13 12.32
N LYS A 151 11.33 -23.36 11.04
CA LYS A 151 12.67 -23.21 10.46
C LYS A 151 12.62 -22.63 9.05
N GLY A 152 13.48 -21.67 8.76
CA GLY A 152 13.58 -21.08 7.42
C GLY A 152 14.29 -19.73 7.39
N LYS A 153 14.10 -19.00 6.30
CA LYS A 153 14.60 -17.63 6.13
C LYS A 153 13.51 -16.73 5.58
N LYS A 154 13.46 -15.51 6.10
CA LYS A 154 12.56 -14.45 5.64
C LYS A 154 13.39 -13.21 5.32
N HIS A 155 12.97 -12.39 4.36
CA HIS A 155 13.66 -11.13 4.09
C HIS A 155 12.69 -10.00 3.75
N TRP A 156 13.15 -8.75 3.79
CA TRP A 156 12.32 -7.57 3.46
C TRP A 156 11.06 -7.42 4.34
N GLN A 157 11.07 -7.98 5.54
CA GLN A 157 10.00 -7.77 6.51
C GLN A 157 10.22 -6.40 7.17
N GLY A 158 9.31 -5.47 6.94
CA GLY A 158 9.40 -4.15 7.57
C GLY A 158 9.33 -4.29 9.09
N LEU A 159 10.13 -3.49 9.81
CA LEU A 159 10.34 -3.59 11.26
C LEU A 159 11.26 -4.74 11.70
N THR A 160 12.10 -5.26 10.79
CA THR A 160 13.14 -6.25 11.12
C THR A 160 14.00 -5.77 12.29
N GLY A 161 14.08 -6.56 13.37
CA GLY A 161 14.82 -6.24 14.59
C GLY A 161 14.26 -5.07 15.42
N MET A 162 13.06 -4.59 15.09
CA MET A 162 12.36 -3.52 15.79
C MET A 162 11.00 -3.98 16.35
N ALA A 163 10.29 -4.89 15.66
CA ALA A 163 9.03 -5.44 16.15
C ALA A 163 9.22 -6.38 17.35
N ASP A 164 8.29 -6.34 18.30
CA ASP A 164 8.22 -7.25 19.45
C ASP A 164 7.51 -8.56 19.11
N TYR A 165 6.65 -8.52 18.09
CA TYR A 165 5.82 -9.64 17.69
C TYR A 165 5.85 -9.87 16.18
N TRP A 166 5.81 -11.13 15.75
CA TRP A 166 5.67 -11.47 14.33
C TRP A 166 4.56 -12.47 14.10
N ILE A 167 3.84 -12.30 12.99
CA ILE A 167 3.05 -13.37 12.39
C ILE A 167 3.91 -14.00 11.29
N VAL A 168 4.31 -15.26 11.47
CA VAL A 168 5.22 -15.97 10.57
C VAL A 168 4.44 -16.96 9.71
N ALA A 169 4.53 -16.82 8.38
CA ALA A 169 3.99 -17.78 7.43
C ALA A 169 4.96 -18.95 7.21
N ALA A 170 4.46 -20.18 7.38
CA ALA A 170 5.24 -21.40 7.21
C ALA A 170 4.38 -22.53 6.63
N ARG A 171 5.00 -23.49 5.94
CA ARG A 171 4.32 -24.69 5.43
C ARG A 171 4.56 -25.89 6.33
N LYS A 172 3.57 -26.77 6.47
CA LYS A 172 3.77 -28.02 7.23
C LYS A 172 4.79 -28.92 6.53
N LYS A 173 5.82 -29.35 7.24
CA LYS A 173 6.70 -30.42 6.76
C LYS A 173 6.04 -31.77 7.04
N THR A 174 5.87 -32.59 6.01
CA THR A 174 5.25 -33.92 6.10
C THR A 174 6.25 -34.93 6.65
N GLU A 175 5.76 -36.11 7.06
CA GLU A 175 6.61 -37.22 7.51
C GLU A 175 7.57 -37.71 6.41
N ALA A 176 7.18 -37.58 5.14
CA ALA A 176 8.03 -37.88 3.99
C ALA A 176 9.15 -36.84 3.76
N GLY A 177 9.11 -35.70 4.48
CA GLY A 177 10.08 -34.62 4.37
C GLY A 177 9.69 -33.50 3.41
N ASP A 178 8.60 -33.66 2.66
CA ASP A 178 8.07 -32.67 1.72
C ASP A 178 7.33 -31.53 2.43
N LEU A 179 7.16 -30.40 1.74
CA LEU A 179 6.34 -29.29 2.23
C LEU A 179 4.91 -29.38 1.69
N ALA A 180 3.93 -29.36 2.59
CA ALA A 180 2.51 -29.35 2.24
C ALA A 180 2.15 -28.13 1.39
N ARG A 181 1.10 -28.23 0.56
CA ARG A 181 0.70 -27.11 -0.32
C ARG A 181 0.11 -25.92 0.44
N ASP A 182 -0.53 -26.17 1.58
CA ASP A 182 -1.16 -25.12 2.38
C ASP A 182 -0.12 -24.41 3.28
N ILE A 183 -0.52 -23.24 3.78
CA ILE A 183 0.29 -22.36 4.62
C ILE A 183 -0.36 -22.28 5.99
N ASP A 184 0.43 -22.08 7.03
CA ASP A 184 -0.03 -21.76 8.38
C ASP A 184 0.68 -20.50 8.89
N PHE A 185 0.07 -19.85 9.87
CA PHE A 185 0.54 -18.61 10.45
C PHE A 185 0.73 -18.76 11.96
N PHE A 186 1.83 -18.24 12.48
CA PHE A 186 2.22 -18.39 13.88
C PHE A 186 2.61 -17.05 14.47
N VAL A 187 2.07 -16.70 15.64
CA VAL A 187 2.45 -15.51 16.40
C VAL A 187 3.70 -15.83 17.22
N THR A 188 4.75 -15.03 17.10
CA THR A 188 6.00 -15.15 17.88
C THR A 188 6.18 -13.93 18.76
N ASP A 189 6.89 -14.07 19.88
CA ASP A 189 7.16 -13.01 20.87
C ASP A 189 8.67 -12.88 21.12
N GLU A 190 9.28 -11.76 20.71
CA GLU A 190 10.72 -11.51 20.84
C GLU A 190 11.20 -11.41 22.30
N SER A 191 10.30 -11.31 23.28
CA SER A 191 10.68 -11.41 24.70
C SER A 191 11.02 -12.84 25.15
N ARG A 192 10.68 -13.86 24.33
CA ARG A 192 10.93 -15.27 24.61
C ARG A 192 12.16 -15.76 23.83
N PRO A 193 13.22 -16.26 24.50
CA PRO A 193 14.47 -16.63 23.82
C PRO A 193 14.32 -17.67 22.71
N ASP A 194 13.38 -18.60 22.83
CA ASP A 194 13.06 -19.65 21.86
C ASP A 194 12.20 -19.15 20.68
N GLN A 195 11.74 -17.90 20.72
CA GLN A 195 10.93 -17.26 19.67
C GLN A 195 11.62 -16.06 19.03
N GLN A 196 12.84 -15.72 19.48
CA GLN A 196 13.61 -14.61 18.96
C GLN A 196 14.08 -14.85 17.53
N ILE A 197 13.83 -13.87 16.67
CA ILE A 197 14.24 -13.92 15.27
C ILE A 197 15.65 -13.38 15.13
N GLN A 198 16.55 -14.24 14.63
CA GLN A 198 17.93 -13.83 14.40
C GLN A 198 18.04 -13.01 13.10
N VAL A 199 18.34 -11.71 13.25
CA VAL A 199 18.65 -10.86 12.09
C VAL A 199 20.07 -11.18 11.60
N GLU A 200 20.18 -11.81 10.44
CA GLU A 200 21.45 -12.15 9.79
C GLU A 200 22.12 -10.91 9.20
N LYS A 201 21.32 -10.03 8.59
CA LYS A 201 21.83 -8.83 7.90
C LYS A 201 20.76 -7.76 7.79
N TYR A 202 21.08 -6.52 8.16
CA TYR A 202 20.27 -5.35 7.82
C TYR A 202 20.55 -4.87 6.40
N PHE A 203 19.51 -4.42 5.70
CA PHE A 203 19.58 -3.87 4.35
C PHE A 203 19.68 -2.34 4.38
N ASN A 204 20.41 -1.78 3.41
CA ASN A 204 20.54 -0.34 3.22
C ASN A 204 19.52 0.14 2.17
N ASN A 205 18.25 0.26 2.55
CA ASN A 205 17.13 0.63 1.67
C ASN A 205 17.21 2.08 1.16
N LEU A 206 16.76 2.34 -0.07
CA LEU A 206 16.92 3.65 -0.73
C LEU A 206 16.14 4.81 -0.06
N GLY A 207 14.93 4.53 0.43
CA GLY A 207 14.08 5.44 1.23
C GLY A 207 13.40 4.67 2.35
N LEU A 208 12.39 5.25 3.00
CA LEU A 208 11.71 4.69 4.18
C LEU A 208 12.69 4.47 5.35
N TYR A 209 13.52 5.47 5.63
CA TYR A 209 14.65 5.34 6.56
C TYR A 209 14.26 5.02 8.00
N MET A 210 13.01 5.30 8.39
CA MET A 210 12.47 4.95 9.70
C MET A 210 12.27 3.43 9.88
N ILE A 211 12.19 2.67 8.78
CA ILE A 211 11.80 1.26 8.80
C ILE A 211 13.04 0.40 8.49
N PRO A 212 13.50 -0.43 9.44
CA PRO A 212 14.54 -1.40 9.16
C PRO A 212 14.00 -2.59 8.37
N TYR A 213 14.83 -3.07 7.46
CA TYR A 213 14.62 -4.29 6.68
C TYR A 213 15.86 -5.16 6.79
N GLY A 214 15.69 -6.48 6.69
CA GLY A 214 16.85 -7.37 6.71
C GLY A 214 16.55 -8.77 6.21
N LEU A 215 17.59 -9.59 6.29
CA LEU A 215 17.55 -11.04 6.16
C LEU A 215 17.44 -11.63 7.58
N ASN A 216 16.44 -12.46 7.77
CA ASN A 216 16.05 -13.02 9.05
C ASN A 216 16.15 -14.55 8.99
N ASN A 217 16.84 -15.14 9.95
CA ASN A 217 16.98 -16.58 10.11
C ASN A 217 16.02 -17.06 11.20
N LEU A 218 15.20 -18.07 10.88
CA LEU A 218 14.18 -18.61 11.77
C LEU A 218 14.59 -19.98 12.29
N ASN A 219 14.60 -20.12 13.62
CA ASN A 219 14.70 -21.39 14.32
C ASN A 219 13.95 -21.25 15.65
N LEU A 220 12.63 -21.36 15.59
CA LEU A 220 11.72 -20.92 16.65
C LEU A 220 10.94 -22.11 17.23
N GLU A 221 10.58 -22.04 18.51
CA GLU A 221 9.62 -22.94 19.16
C GLU A 221 8.42 -22.15 19.69
N VAL A 222 7.22 -22.53 19.26
CA VAL A 222 5.97 -21.83 19.61
C VAL A 222 4.94 -22.80 20.17
N PRO A 223 4.27 -22.51 21.30
CA PRO A 223 3.14 -23.30 21.79
C PRO A 223 1.99 -23.39 20.80
N GLU A 224 1.11 -24.37 21.02
CA GLU A 224 -0.03 -24.64 20.13
C GLU A 224 -0.96 -23.43 19.95
N ASN A 225 -1.22 -22.68 21.03
CA ASN A 225 -2.09 -21.51 21.03
C ASN A 225 -1.54 -20.28 20.28
N GLN A 226 -0.29 -20.34 19.79
CA GLN A 226 0.29 -19.31 18.93
C GLN A 226 0.06 -19.56 17.43
N LYS A 227 -0.49 -20.72 17.04
CA LYS A 227 -0.96 -20.94 15.67
C LYS A 227 -2.28 -20.20 15.44
N LEU A 228 -2.36 -19.37 14.39
CA LEU A 228 -3.60 -18.68 14.02
C LEU A 228 -4.69 -19.66 13.61
N GLN A 229 -5.92 -19.38 14.03
CA GLN A 229 -7.09 -20.19 13.79
C GLN A 229 -7.63 -19.97 12.38
N GLN A 230 -7.59 -21.03 11.56
CA GLN A 230 -8.07 -20.97 10.18
C GLN A 230 -9.55 -21.37 10.10
N PRO A 231 -10.45 -20.52 9.55
CA PRO A 231 -11.82 -20.94 9.29
C PRO A 231 -11.93 -21.87 8.07
N SER A 232 -10.86 -21.99 7.28
CA SER A 232 -10.80 -22.82 6.07
C SER A 232 -9.36 -23.23 5.76
N THR A 233 -8.79 -22.81 4.63
CA THR A 233 -7.37 -23.03 4.30
C THR A 233 -6.53 -21.82 4.66
N GLY A 234 -5.24 -22.03 4.89
CA GLY A 234 -4.34 -20.94 5.21
C GLY A 234 -3.99 -20.08 4.00
N ILE A 235 -4.05 -20.63 2.78
CA ILE A 235 -4.03 -19.81 1.56
C ILE A 235 -5.19 -18.81 1.56
N LYS A 236 -6.40 -19.22 1.95
CA LYS A 236 -7.55 -18.31 2.01
C LYS A 236 -7.35 -17.24 3.08
N MET A 237 -6.85 -17.61 4.26
CA MET A 237 -6.46 -16.64 5.29
C MET A 237 -5.40 -15.66 4.80
N MET A 238 -4.36 -16.14 4.11
CA MET A 238 -3.31 -15.29 3.54
C MET A 238 -3.91 -14.27 2.56
N LEU A 239 -4.83 -14.70 1.70
CA LEU A 239 -5.52 -13.81 0.77
C LEU A 239 -6.42 -12.80 1.50
N ASP A 240 -7.13 -13.19 2.57
CA ASP A 240 -7.91 -12.26 3.39
C ASP A 240 -7.02 -11.16 3.99
N ILE A 241 -5.89 -11.55 4.61
CA ILE A 241 -4.92 -10.63 5.22
C ILE A 241 -4.36 -9.66 4.17
N LEU A 242 -3.86 -10.18 3.05
CA LEU A 242 -3.24 -9.35 2.01
C LEU A 242 -4.25 -8.44 1.31
N HIS A 243 -5.47 -8.92 1.03
CA HIS A 243 -6.50 -8.07 0.42
C HIS A 243 -6.96 -6.98 1.39
N ARG A 244 -7.09 -7.28 2.68
CA ARG A 244 -7.40 -6.28 3.71
C ARG A 244 -6.32 -5.21 3.80
N SER A 245 -5.06 -5.61 3.85
CA SER A 245 -3.91 -4.70 3.82
C SER A 245 -3.94 -3.77 2.61
N ARG A 246 -4.13 -4.33 1.41
CA ARG A 246 -4.24 -3.55 0.16
C ARG A 246 -5.38 -2.53 0.18
N LEU A 247 -6.51 -2.86 0.81
CA LEU A 247 -7.63 -1.93 0.95
C LEU A 247 -7.34 -0.79 1.95
N GLN A 248 -6.26 -0.86 2.73
CA GLN A 248 -5.83 0.23 3.61
C GLN A 248 -4.78 1.18 3.02
N PHE A 249 -4.14 0.82 1.90
CA PHE A 249 -3.22 1.70 1.17
C PHE A 249 -3.79 3.09 0.88
N PRO A 250 -5.09 3.27 0.55
CA PRO A 250 -5.69 4.58 0.39
C PRO A 250 -5.49 5.50 1.60
N GLY A 251 -5.49 4.99 2.84
CA GLY A 251 -5.25 5.81 4.03
C GLY A 251 -3.85 6.43 4.04
N MET A 252 -2.82 5.63 3.78
CA MET A 252 -1.44 6.11 3.67
C MET A 252 -1.27 7.05 2.46
N ALA A 253 -1.87 6.72 1.33
CA ALA A 253 -1.81 7.55 0.14
C ALA A 253 -2.52 8.90 0.34
N MET A 254 -3.60 8.94 1.12
CA MET A 254 -4.41 10.14 1.29
C MET A 254 -3.59 11.28 1.91
N GLY A 255 -2.93 11.00 3.04
CA GLY A 255 -2.07 11.98 3.69
C GLY A 255 -0.89 12.39 2.82
N PHE A 256 -0.24 11.43 2.16
CA PHE A 256 0.90 11.70 1.30
C PHE A 256 0.55 12.59 0.09
N ILE A 257 -0.51 12.24 -0.64
CA ILE A 257 -0.98 13.01 -1.80
C ILE A 257 -1.44 14.40 -1.37
N HIS A 258 -2.12 14.50 -0.23
CA HIS A 258 -2.53 15.78 0.35
C HIS A 258 -1.31 16.66 0.66
N ARG A 259 -0.27 16.11 1.29
CA ARG A 259 0.98 16.83 1.54
C ARG A 259 1.65 17.31 0.26
N MET A 260 1.73 16.45 -0.75
CA MET A 260 2.30 16.82 -2.06
C MET A 260 1.50 17.95 -2.73
N LEU A 261 0.17 17.93 -2.59
CA LEU A 261 -0.70 18.98 -3.13
C LEU A 261 -0.46 20.32 -2.42
N ASP A 262 -0.44 20.33 -1.09
CA ASP A 262 -0.25 21.56 -0.30
C ASP A 262 1.13 22.19 -0.55
N GLU A 263 2.17 21.37 -0.62
CA GLU A 263 3.53 21.80 -0.94
C GLU A 263 3.61 22.40 -2.35
N ALA A 264 3.02 21.72 -3.33
CA ALA A 264 2.98 22.21 -4.71
C ALA A 264 2.16 23.49 -4.86
N LEU A 265 1.01 23.61 -4.18
CA LEU A 265 0.19 24.81 -4.18
C LEU A 265 0.93 26.00 -3.55
N THR A 266 1.54 25.78 -2.39
CA THR A 266 2.32 26.81 -1.67
C THR A 266 3.47 27.33 -2.52
N GLN A 267 4.28 26.43 -3.08
CA GLN A 267 5.38 26.79 -3.97
C GLN A 267 4.88 27.57 -5.20
N CYS A 268 3.81 27.10 -5.82
CA CYS A 268 3.28 27.73 -7.03
C CYS A 268 2.66 29.11 -6.78
N ASP A 269 2.15 29.37 -5.58
CA ASP A 269 1.61 30.68 -5.21
C ASP A 269 2.71 31.69 -4.85
N GLN A 270 3.80 31.23 -4.25
CA GLN A 270 4.89 32.10 -3.79
C GLN A 270 5.93 32.39 -4.87
N ARG A 271 6.18 31.45 -5.79
CA ARG A 271 7.24 31.57 -6.79
C ARG A 271 6.80 32.44 -7.98
N LEU A 272 7.57 33.50 -8.25
CA LEU A 272 7.42 34.35 -9.42
C LEU A 272 8.38 33.95 -10.55
N ILE A 273 7.88 33.86 -11.78
CA ILE A 273 8.68 33.80 -13.01
C ILE A 273 8.16 34.87 -13.97
N ALA A 274 9.09 35.72 -14.46
CA ALA A 274 8.76 36.83 -15.36
C ALA A 274 7.61 37.72 -14.83
N GLY A 275 7.58 37.97 -13.52
CA GLY A 275 6.58 38.82 -12.86
C GLY A 275 5.21 38.19 -12.61
N LYS A 276 5.01 36.91 -12.93
CA LYS A 276 3.75 36.18 -12.68
C LYS A 276 3.97 35.03 -11.71
N LYS A 277 2.95 34.68 -10.92
CA LYS A 277 2.98 33.46 -10.10
C LYS A 277 3.04 32.23 -11.00
N LEU A 278 3.72 31.17 -10.56
CA LEU A 278 3.69 29.89 -11.27
C LEU A 278 2.26 29.39 -11.45
N SER A 279 1.40 29.58 -10.45
CA SER A 279 -0.03 29.21 -10.50
C SER A 279 -0.84 29.89 -11.61
N GLU A 280 -0.33 30.96 -12.23
CA GLU A 280 -0.96 31.61 -13.39
C GLU A 280 -0.66 30.90 -14.72
N LEU A 281 0.39 30.08 -14.77
CA LEU A 281 0.80 29.37 -15.98
C LEU A 281 -0.09 28.15 -16.22
N ASP A 282 -0.58 28.00 -17.46
CA ASP A 282 -1.54 26.95 -17.79
C ASP A 282 -1.02 25.52 -17.53
N SER A 283 0.22 25.25 -17.93
CA SER A 283 0.88 23.97 -17.69
C SER A 283 1.01 23.63 -16.19
N VAL A 284 1.28 24.64 -15.35
CA VAL A 284 1.36 24.47 -13.90
C VAL A 284 -0.01 24.19 -13.31
N ARG A 285 -1.06 24.90 -13.74
CA ARG A 285 -2.44 24.61 -13.31
C ARG A 285 -2.86 23.19 -13.70
N TYR A 286 -2.49 22.74 -14.90
CA TYR A 286 -2.73 21.36 -15.32
C TYR A 286 -2.04 20.35 -14.39
N GLN A 287 -0.76 20.57 -14.07
CA GLN A 287 -0.01 19.75 -13.12
C GLN A 287 -0.63 19.73 -11.71
N LEU A 288 -1.02 20.88 -11.16
CA LEU A 288 -1.72 20.95 -9.87
C LEU A 288 -3.05 20.18 -9.90
N SER A 289 -3.79 20.27 -11.01
CA SER A 289 -5.05 19.55 -11.17
C SER A 289 -4.87 18.03 -11.26
N ARG A 290 -3.69 17.52 -11.67
CA ARG A 290 -3.36 16.09 -11.62
C ARG A 290 -3.28 15.59 -10.18
N ILE A 291 -2.56 16.30 -9.32
CA ILE A 291 -2.46 15.95 -7.89
C ILE A 291 -3.84 16.09 -7.22
N GLN A 292 -4.62 17.11 -7.58
CA GLN A 292 -5.98 17.26 -7.05
C GLN A 292 -6.94 16.13 -7.48
N ALA A 293 -6.81 15.63 -8.70
CA ALA A 293 -7.53 14.44 -9.14
C ALA A 293 -7.10 13.20 -8.35
N ALA A 294 -5.78 13.03 -8.10
CA ALA A 294 -5.25 11.97 -7.26
C ALA A 294 -5.84 12.02 -5.83
N TYR A 295 -5.90 13.20 -5.22
CA TYR A 295 -6.52 13.42 -3.91
C TYR A 295 -7.97 12.93 -3.87
N SER A 296 -8.75 13.28 -4.89
CA SER A 296 -10.18 12.97 -4.97
C SER A 296 -10.44 11.49 -5.26
N LEU A 297 -9.64 10.88 -6.15
CA LEU A 297 -9.66 9.43 -6.41
C LEU A 297 -9.31 8.64 -5.14
N CYS A 298 -8.27 9.08 -4.41
CA CYS A 298 -7.87 8.47 -3.14
C CYS A 298 -8.97 8.61 -2.08
N SER A 299 -9.64 9.77 -2.00
CA SER A 299 -10.79 9.97 -1.11
C SER A 299 -11.92 8.98 -1.40
N GLY A 300 -12.23 8.75 -2.69
CA GLY A 300 -13.15 7.72 -3.16
C GLY A 300 -12.78 6.32 -2.66
N MET A 301 -11.51 5.95 -2.83
CA MET A 301 -10.98 4.66 -2.38
C MET A 301 -11.06 4.51 -0.85
N CYS A 302 -10.73 5.54 -0.08
CA CYS A 302 -10.87 5.55 1.38
C CYS A 302 -12.32 5.30 1.80
N ALA A 303 -13.28 6.03 1.21
CA ALA A 303 -14.70 5.87 1.52
C ALA A 303 -15.22 4.48 1.17
N ARG A 304 -14.79 3.92 0.03
CA ARG A 304 -15.14 2.56 -0.38
C ARG A 304 -14.56 1.53 0.58
N SER A 305 -13.27 1.63 0.91
CA SER A 305 -12.58 0.73 1.84
C SER A 305 -13.22 0.74 3.23
N ALA A 306 -13.54 1.93 3.75
CA ALA A 306 -14.19 2.08 5.06
C ALA A 306 -15.55 1.38 5.15
N GLY A 307 -16.27 1.23 4.03
CA GLY A 307 -17.57 0.59 3.98
C GLY A 307 -17.55 -0.92 3.72
N MET A 308 -16.36 -1.54 3.52
CA MET A 308 -16.32 -2.95 3.11
C MET A 308 -15.14 -3.79 3.63
N SER A 309 -14.14 -3.20 4.28
CA SER A 309 -12.91 -3.91 4.68
C SER A 309 -12.76 -4.17 6.19
N GLY A 310 -13.84 -4.04 6.97
CA GLY A 310 -13.85 -4.40 8.40
C GLY A 310 -13.54 -5.87 8.65
N ILE A 311 -12.95 -6.20 9.81
CA ILE A 311 -12.47 -7.55 10.15
C ILE A 311 -13.58 -8.62 10.17
N GLU A 312 -14.83 -8.20 10.37
CA GLU A 312 -16.04 -9.01 10.29
C GLU A 312 -16.32 -9.53 8.88
N HIS A 313 -15.71 -8.93 7.85
CA HIS A 313 -15.86 -9.35 6.46
C HIS A 313 -14.76 -10.31 6.02
N GLU A 314 -15.13 -11.29 5.19
CA GLU A 314 -14.20 -12.19 4.51
C GLU A 314 -13.82 -11.60 3.14
N LEU A 315 -12.54 -11.32 2.96
CA LEU A 315 -11.97 -10.57 1.84
C LEU A 315 -11.12 -11.42 0.90
N ALA A 316 -10.93 -12.72 1.17
CA ALA A 316 -10.13 -13.57 0.29
C ALA A 316 -10.63 -13.61 -1.17
N THR A 317 -11.92 -13.35 -1.41
CA THR A 317 -12.52 -13.28 -2.75
C THR A 317 -12.57 -11.85 -3.33
N GLN A 318 -12.19 -10.83 -2.57
CA GLN A 318 -12.22 -9.41 -2.98
C GLN A 318 -10.95 -8.95 -3.68
N GLY A 319 -10.20 -9.89 -4.27
CA GLY A 319 -8.89 -9.62 -4.89
C GLY A 319 -8.96 -8.60 -6.03
N MET A 320 -10.06 -8.55 -6.80
CA MET A 320 -10.23 -7.56 -7.87
C MET A 320 -10.17 -6.12 -7.34
N GLU A 321 -11.02 -5.81 -6.36
CA GLU A 321 -11.12 -4.47 -5.78
C GLU A 321 -9.86 -4.10 -4.99
N ALA A 322 -9.31 -5.03 -4.22
CA ALA A 322 -8.04 -4.85 -3.50
C ALA A 322 -6.86 -4.54 -4.45
N ASN A 323 -6.76 -5.27 -5.56
CA ASN A 323 -5.71 -5.05 -6.56
C ASN A 323 -5.89 -3.70 -7.27
N ILE A 324 -7.12 -3.33 -7.64
CA ILE A 324 -7.44 -2.04 -8.29
C ILE A 324 -6.97 -0.89 -7.40
N MET A 325 -7.38 -0.89 -6.12
CA MET A 325 -7.05 0.18 -5.19
C MET A 325 -5.54 0.27 -4.99
N LYS A 326 -4.88 -0.83 -4.61
CA LYS A 326 -3.45 -0.79 -4.31
C LYS A 326 -2.61 -0.42 -5.52
N ALA A 327 -2.88 -1.00 -6.69
CA ALA A 327 -2.07 -0.72 -7.88
C ALA A 327 -2.24 0.74 -8.32
N PHE A 328 -3.48 1.23 -8.41
CA PHE A 328 -3.70 2.58 -8.93
C PHE A 328 -3.36 3.69 -7.93
N VAL A 329 -3.67 3.52 -6.64
CA VAL A 329 -3.34 4.55 -5.65
C VAL A 329 -1.84 4.76 -5.52
N THR A 330 -1.04 3.71 -5.70
CA THR A 330 0.42 3.80 -5.61
C THR A 330 1.06 4.40 -6.86
N ASP A 331 0.45 4.20 -8.05
CA ASP A 331 0.77 4.98 -9.26
C ASP A 331 0.51 6.49 -9.01
N LEU A 332 -0.63 6.83 -8.38
CA LEU A 332 -1.01 8.21 -8.08
C LEU A 332 -0.08 8.87 -7.03
N MET A 333 0.39 8.13 -6.02
CA MET A 333 1.38 8.62 -5.07
C MET A 333 2.67 9.00 -5.80
N GLN A 334 3.20 8.10 -6.63
CA GLN A 334 4.44 8.33 -7.37
C GLN A 334 4.34 9.51 -8.35
N GLU A 335 3.23 9.59 -9.08
CA GLU A 335 2.98 10.73 -9.97
C GLU A 335 2.92 12.05 -9.18
N SER A 336 2.21 12.08 -8.06
CA SER A 336 2.08 13.28 -7.23
C SER A 336 3.43 13.77 -6.70
N ALA A 337 4.29 12.85 -6.28
CA ALA A 337 5.65 13.17 -5.84
C ALA A 337 6.51 13.77 -6.97
N GLN A 338 6.47 13.15 -8.16
CA GLN A 338 7.21 13.64 -9.33
C GLN A 338 6.75 15.05 -9.75
N ILE A 339 5.44 15.29 -9.78
CA ILE A 339 4.89 16.61 -10.09
C ILE A 339 5.33 17.64 -9.03
N CYS A 340 5.27 17.28 -7.74
CA CYS A 340 5.69 18.16 -6.66
C CYS A 340 7.17 18.55 -6.79
N VAL A 341 8.06 17.61 -7.10
CA VAL A 341 9.49 17.91 -7.37
C VAL A 341 9.64 18.82 -8.57
N GLN A 342 8.95 18.54 -9.68
CA GLN A 342 9.02 19.34 -10.90
C GLN A 342 8.62 20.80 -10.67
N LEU A 343 7.57 21.04 -9.87
CA LEU A 343 7.08 22.38 -9.53
C LEU A 343 8.00 23.12 -8.53
N ASN A 344 8.70 22.39 -7.67
CA ASN A 344 9.71 22.94 -6.77
C ASN A 344 11.08 23.18 -7.44
N GLY A 345 11.30 22.64 -8.65
CA GLY A 345 12.56 22.76 -9.36
C GLY A 345 13.74 22.18 -8.56
N SER A 346 14.89 22.84 -8.61
CA SER A 346 16.11 22.35 -7.93
C SER A 346 15.96 22.25 -6.41
N ALA A 347 15.12 23.06 -5.78
CA ALA A 347 14.87 22.98 -4.34
C ALA A 347 14.22 21.65 -3.96
N GLY A 348 13.31 21.16 -4.81
CA GLY A 348 12.64 19.88 -4.63
C GLY A 348 13.54 18.67 -4.82
N TYR A 349 14.72 18.82 -5.45
CA TYR A 349 15.65 17.71 -5.68
C TYR A 349 16.57 17.42 -4.48
N LYS A 350 16.52 18.23 -3.41
CA LYS A 350 17.34 18.00 -2.22
C LYS A 350 16.80 16.82 -1.40
N LEU A 351 17.72 16.03 -0.83
CA LEU A 351 17.37 14.92 0.07
C LEU A 351 16.67 15.39 1.35
N ASP A 352 16.96 16.62 1.79
CA ASP A 352 16.33 17.27 2.94
C ASP A 352 15.07 18.04 2.54
N HIS A 353 14.41 17.70 1.42
CA HIS A 353 13.15 18.30 1.00
C HIS A 353 12.07 17.22 0.81
N VAL A 354 10.87 17.47 1.33
CA VAL A 354 9.76 16.50 1.31
C VAL A 354 9.39 16.04 -0.11
N ALA A 355 9.43 16.94 -1.10
CA ALA A 355 9.19 16.59 -2.50
C ALA A 355 10.14 15.50 -3.02
N GLY A 356 11.46 15.72 -2.93
CA GLY A 356 12.48 14.80 -3.41
C GLY A 356 12.45 13.46 -2.68
N ARG A 357 12.33 13.51 -1.35
CA ARG A 357 12.12 12.30 -0.54
C ARG A 357 10.84 11.57 -0.92
N GLY A 358 9.77 12.30 -1.23
CA GLY A 358 8.49 11.73 -1.63
C GLY A 358 8.61 10.80 -2.84
N ILE A 359 9.47 11.10 -3.81
CA ILE A 359 9.74 10.18 -4.94
C ILE A 359 10.37 8.89 -4.42
N ILE A 360 11.33 9.00 -3.52
CA ILE A 360 12.09 7.85 -3.05
C ILE A 360 11.25 6.98 -2.09
N ASP A 361 10.56 7.60 -1.14
CA ASP A 361 9.77 6.93 -0.10
C ASP A 361 8.50 6.28 -0.66
N SER A 362 7.88 6.86 -1.70
CA SER A 362 6.69 6.26 -2.31
C SER A 362 7.02 5.17 -3.33
N ARG A 363 8.27 5.05 -3.80
CA ARG A 363 8.62 4.11 -4.88
C ARG A 363 8.38 2.65 -4.50
N PRO A 364 8.74 2.19 -3.28
CA PRO A 364 8.50 0.82 -2.88
C PRO A 364 7.02 0.41 -2.86
N PHE A 365 6.08 1.35 -2.76
CA PHE A 365 4.65 1.03 -2.73
C PHE A 365 4.13 0.42 -4.05
N GLN A 366 4.78 0.70 -5.18
CA GLN A 366 4.48 0.06 -6.46
C GLN A 366 5.09 -1.36 -6.57
N ILE A 367 5.94 -1.76 -5.62
CA ILE A 367 6.74 -2.99 -5.63
C ILE A 367 6.24 -3.96 -4.56
N PHE A 368 6.11 -3.49 -3.32
CA PHE A 368 5.65 -4.25 -2.17
C PHE A 368 4.17 -4.61 -2.30
N GLU A 369 3.71 -5.59 -1.52
CA GLU A 369 2.30 -6.01 -1.50
C GLU A 369 1.78 -6.47 -2.87
N GLY A 370 2.70 -7.02 -3.68
CA GLY A 370 2.51 -7.40 -5.09
C GLY A 370 2.87 -6.26 -6.04
N SER A 371 3.77 -6.50 -7.00
CA SER A 371 4.16 -5.47 -7.97
C SER A 371 2.96 -5.00 -8.80
N ASN A 372 2.92 -3.72 -9.14
CA ASN A 372 1.78 -3.16 -9.89
C ASN A 372 1.55 -3.87 -11.23
N GLU A 373 2.59 -4.32 -11.93
CA GLU A 373 2.46 -5.10 -13.17
C GLU A 373 1.75 -6.43 -12.94
N MET A 374 2.07 -7.13 -11.84
CA MET A 374 1.40 -8.38 -11.48
C MET A 374 -0.07 -8.13 -11.15
N LEU A 375 -0.36 -7.09 -10.36
CA LEU A 375 -1.73 -6.78 -9.95
C LEU A 375 -2.59 -6.32 -11.15
N TYR A 376 -2.05 -5.50 -12.05
CA TYR A 376 -2.74 -5.12 -13.29
C TYR A 376 -2.97 -6.32 -14.21
N THR A 377 -2.03 -7.26 -14.29
CA THR A 377 -2.23 -8.51 -15.03
C THR A 377 -3.38 -9.31 -14.43
N GLN A 378 -3.42 -9.49 -13.11
CA GLN A 378 -4.50 -10.20 -12.42
C GLN A 378 -5.87 -9.52 -12.57
N ILE A 379 -5.92 -8.18 -12.57
CA ILE A 379 -7.14 -7.42 -12.87
C ILE A 379 -7.64 -7.74 -14.28
N ALA A 380 -6.75 -7.67 -15.27
CA ALA A 380 -7.11 -7.98 -16.65
C ALA A 380 -7.58 -9.43 -16.82
N GLU A 381 -6.87 -10.40 -16.25
CA GLU A 381 -7.26 -11.82 -16.28
C GLU A 381 -8.62 -12.05 -15.61
N GLY A 382 -8.88 -11.38 -14.49
CA GLY A 382 -10.17 -11.44 -13.80
C GLY A 382 -11.32 -10.95 -14.67
N VAL A 383 -11.13 -9.81 -15.35
CA VAL A 383 -12.10 -9.26 -16.31
C VAL A 383 -12.31 -10.19 -17.51
N LEU A 384 -11.23 -10.66 -18.13
CA LEU A 384 -11.31 -11.58 -19.28
C LEU A 384 -12.03 -12.88 -18.92
N LYS A 385 -11.77 -13.42 -17.74
CA LYS A 385 -12.46 -14.61 -17.22
C LYS A 385 -13.94 -14.34 -16.97
N ALA A 386 -14.29 -13.18 -16.45
CA ALA A 386 -15.69 -12.78 -16.23
C ALA A 386 -16.43 -12.60 -17.57
N MET A 387 -15.83 -11.89 -18.53
CA MET A 387 -16.35 -11.73 -19.90
C MET A 387 -16.60 -13.08 -20.59
N LYS A 388 -15.66 -14.03 -20.46
CA LYS A 388 -15.84 -15.39 -21.01
C LYS A 388 -17.04 -16.11 -20.38
N ARG A 389 -17.29 -15.92 -19.09
CA ARG A 389 -18.43 -16.51 -18.37
C ARG A 389 -19.75 -15.88 -18.79
N SER A 390 -19.79 -14.56 -18.98
CA SER A 390 -20.98 -13.83 -19.43
C SER A 390 -21.21 -13.89 -20.95
N LYS A 391 -20.27 -14.46 -21.71
CA LYS A 391 -20.24 -14.48 -23.18
C LYS A 391 -20.18 -13.07 -23.80
N ASP A 392 -19.59 -12.12 -23.08
CA ASP A 392 -19.35 -10.77 -23.58
C ASP A 392 -18.08 -10.72 -24.40
N THR A 393 -18.21 -10.26 -25.64
CA THR A 393 -17.07 -10.06 -26.56
C THR A 393 -16.63 -8.59 -26.64
N GLN A 394 -17.37 -7.69 -25.97
CA GLN A 394 -17.12 -6.24 -25.99
C GLN A 394 -16.81 -5.76 -24.57
N LEU A 395 -15.63 -5.16 -24.39
CA LEU A 395 -15.15 -4.70 -23.07
C LEU A 395 -16.10 -3.66 -22.48
N LEU A 396 -16.53 -2.65 -23.27
CA LEU A 396 -17.45 -1.62 -22.80
C LEU A 396 -18.75 -2.20 -22.25
N ARG A 397 -19.34 -3.19 -22.92
CA ARG A 397 -20.59 -3.82 -22.48
C ARG A 397 -20.43 -4.49 -21.12
N TYR A 398 -19.34 -5.25 -20.95
CA TYR A 398 -19.03 -5.86 -19.67
C TYR A 398 -18.90 -4.80 -18.57
N LEU A 399 -18.10 -3.75 -18.80
CA LEU A 399 -17.89 -2.68 -17.81
C LEU A 399 -19.18 -1.91 -17.47
N GLN A 400 -20.10 -1.77 -18.42
CA GLN A 400 -21.42 -1.16 -18.17
C GLN A 400 -22.34 -2.03 -17.29
N SER A 401 -22.06 -3.33 -17.17
CA SER A 401 -22.82 -4.28 -16.34
C SER A 401 -22.12 -4.66 -15.04
N ASP A 402 -20.85 -4.31 -14.89
CA ASP A 402 -20.05 -4.67 -13.72
C ASP A 402 -20.25 -3.66 -12.59
N VAL A 403 -20.51 -4.15 -11.38
CA VAL A 403 -20.81 -3.33 -10.19
C VAL A 403 -19.68 -2.37 -9.81
N LEU A 404 -18.44 -2.61 -10.25
CA LEU A 404 -17.32 -1.70 -10.01
C LEU A 404 -17.26 -0.55 -11.03
N THR A 405 -17.94 -0.66 -12.17
CA THR A 405 -17.82 0.32 -13.27
C THR A 405 -19.13 0.79 -13.91
N GLU A 406 -20.29 0.23 -13.54
CA GLU A 406 -21.59 0.49 -14.18
C GLU A 406 -21.99 1.99 -14.29
N GLN A 407 -21.67 2.82 -13.30
CA GLN A 407 -22.01 4.26 -13.29
C GLN A 407 -21.08 5.09 -14.17
N THR A 408 -19.83 4.64 -14.36
CA THR A 408 -18.78 5.48 -14.95
C THR A 408 -18.28 4.99 -16.31
N ALA A 409 -18.49 3.72 -16.64
CA ALA A 409 -18.07 3.13 -17.93
C ALA A 409 -18.60 3.94 -19.13
N GLY A 410 -19.81 4.50 -19.02
CA GLY A 410 -20.42 5.34 -20.06
C GLY A 410 -19.64 6.62 -20.40
N HIS A 411 -18.81 7.15 -19.49
CA HIS A 411 -17.93 8.29 -19.80
C HIS A 411 -16.83 7.94 -20.80
N PHE A 412 -16.55 6.64 -20.98
CA PHE A 412 -15.44 6.14 -21.79
C PHE A 412 -15.89 5.47 -23.11
N SER A 413 -17.18 5.50 -23.44
CA SER A 413 -17.74 4.76 -24.58
C SER A 413 -17.01 4.97 -25.90
N LYS A 414 -16.61 6.22 -26.21
CA LYS A 414 -15.88 6.55 -27.46
C LYS A 414 -14.52 5.85 -27.59
N MET A 415 -13.93 5.41 -26.48
CA MET A 415 -12.59 4.81 -26.43
C MET A 415 -12.66 3.30 -26.19
N LEU A 416 -13.62 2.85 -25.38
CA LEU A 416 -13.76 1.44 -24.97
C LEU A 416 -14.65 0.59 -25.89
N ASP A 417 -15.28 1.19 -26.90
CA ASP A 417 -16.02 0.47 -27.93
C ASP A 417 -15.07 -0.17 -28.94
N PHE A 418 -14.45 -1.29 -28.53
CA PHE A 418 -13.62 -2.14 -29.39
C PHE A 418 -13.59 -3.58 -28.86
N GLN A 419 -13.30 -4.51 -29.78
CA GLN A 419 -13.09 -5.91 -29.45
C GLN A 419 -11.66 -6.12 -28.96
N LEU A 420 -11.51 -6.90 -27.90
CA LEU A 420 -10.19 -7.29 -27.41
C LEU A 420 -9.52 -8.26 -28.41
N PRO A 421 -8.18 -8.20 -28.56
CA PRO A 421 -7.44 -9.19 -29.33
C PRO A 421 -7.71 -10.62 -28.85
N ALA A 422 -7.71 -11.59 -29.76
CA ALA A 422 -7.93 -13.01 -29.42
C ALA A 422 -6.82 -13.58 -28.53
N GLU A 423 -5.59 -13.13 -28.76
CA GLU A 423 -4.42 -13.38 -27.91
C GLU A 423 -3.93 -12.05 -27.34
N VAL A 424 -3.83 -11.98 -26.01
CA VAL A 424 -3.41 -10.76 -25.30
C VAL A 424 -2.05 -11.01 -24.71
N ALA A 425 -1.02 -10.32 -25.22
CA ALA A 425 0.32 -10.43 -24.65
C ALA A 425 0.33 -9.92 -23.21
N GLN A 426 1.28 -10.38 -22.39
CA GLN A 426 1.35 -10.00 -20.97
C GLN A 426 1.40 -8.47 -20.75
N ARG A 427 2.12 -7.72 -21.59
CA ARG A 427 2.13 -6.25 -21.54
C ARG A 427 0.79 -5.59 -21.86
N GLN A 428 -0.02 -6.21 -22.73
CA GLN A 428 -1.37 -5.75 -23.04
C GLN A 428 -2.31 -6.06 -21.87
N LEU A 429 -2.10 -7.16 -21.13
CA LEU A 429 -2.81 -7.43 -19.89
C LEU A 429 -2.52 -6.34 -18.85
N VAL A 430 -1.27 -5.95 -18.65
CA VAL A 430 -0.92 -4.82 -17.77
C VAL A 430 -1.66 -3.54 -18.21
N THR A 431 -1.64 -3.23 -19.50
CA THR A 431 -2.33 -2.05 -20.05
C THR A 431 -3.85 -2.11 -19.84
N LEU A 432 -4.47 -3.27 -20.07
CA LEU A 432 -5.90 -3.49 -19.84
C LEU A 432 -6.25 -3.35 -18.35
N GLY A 433 -5.44 -3.91 -17.45
CA GLY A 433 -5.61 -3.75 -16.00
C GLY A 433 -5.55 -2.29 -15.56
N ARG A 434 -4.63 -1.50 -16.15
CA ARG A 434 -4.53 -0.05 -15.92
C ARG A 434 -5.77 0.72 -16.37
N ILE A 435 -6.40 0.31 -17.46
CA ILE A 435 -7.67 0.88 -17.95
C ILE A 435 -8.78 0.57 -16.95
N VAL A 436 -8.98 -0.71 -16.61
CA VAL A 436 -10.04 -1.16 -15.69
C VAL A 436 -9.92 -0.47 -14.34
N ALA A 437 -8.70 -0.39 -13.77
CA ALA A 437 -8.49 0.24 -12.48
C ALA A 437 -8.88 1.73 -12.47
N ARG A 438 -8.65 2.46 -13.57
CA ARG A 438 -9.03 3.87 -13.71
C ARG A 438 -10.53 4.06 -13.80
N VAL A 439 -11.21 3.23 -14.61
CA VAL A 439 -12.68 3.27 -14.72
C VAL A 439 -13.31 2.95 -13.37
N ALA A 440 -12.89 1.87 -12.71
CA ALA A 440 -13.41 1.47 -11.40
C ALA A 440 -13.13 2.52 -10.31
N SER A 441 -11.95 3.12 -10.30
CA SER A 441 -11.62 4.12 -9.29
C SER A 441 -12.39 5.43 -9.45
N LEU A 442 -12.75 5.81 -10.68
CA LEU A 442 -13.65 6.95 -10.91
C LEU A 442 -15.04 6.69 -10.33
N GLN A 443 -15.51 5.44 -10.34
CA GLN A 443 -16.81 5.06 -9.74
C GLN A 443 -16.86 5.35 -8.26
N TYR A 444 -15.77 5.13 -7.51
CA TYR A 444 -15.74 5.44 -6.08
C TYR A 444 -15.99 6.94 -5.81
N VAL A 445 -15.44 7.81 -6.66
CA VAL A 445 -15.69 9.26 -6.57
C VAL A 445 -17.11 9.61 -7.02
N SER A 446 -17.63 8.94 -8.05
CA SER A 446 -19.02 9.11 -8.52
C SER A 446 -20.03 8.82 -7.41
N VAL A 447 -19.88 7.67 -6.74
CA VAL A 447 -20.75 7.27 -5.61
C VAL A 447 -20.67 8.28 -4.46
N MET A 448 -19.50 8.88 -4.21
CA MET A 448 -19.37 9.97 -3.24
C MET A 448 -20.04 11.26 -3.71
N ALA A 449 -19.94 11.60 -5.00
CA ALA A 449 -20.56 12.79 -5.58
C ALA A 449 -22.10 12.74 -5.47
N ASP A 450 -22.70 11.56 -5.64
CA ASP A 450 -24.13 11.33 -5.41
C ASP A 450 -24.55 11.59 -3.96
N ARG A 451 -23.61 11.46 -3.01
CA ARG A 451 -23.80 11.74 -1.57
C ARG A 451 -23.40 13.17 -1.17
N GLY A 452 -23.14 14.05 -2.14
CA GLY A 452 -22.83 15.46 -1.90
C GLY A 452 -21.34 15.82 -1.90
N PHE A 453 -20.44 14.91 -2.30
CA PHE A 453 -19.05 15.28 -2.55
C PHE A 453 -18.94 16.33 -3.67
N ARG A 454 -17.92 17.19 -3.58
CA ARG A 454 -17.70 18.35 -4.46
C ARG A 454 -17.69 17.94 -5.95
N LYS A 455 -18.68 18.43 -6.71
CA LYS A 455 -18.88 18.11 -8.13
C LYS A 455 -17.74 18.57 -9.03
N ASP A 456 -17.10 19.69 -8.71
CA ASP A 456 -15.94 20.20 -9.44
C ASP A 456 -14.70 19.31 -9.28
N LEU A 457 -14.49 18.74 -8.09
CA LEU A 457 -13.43 17.75 -7.86
C LEU A 457 -13.69 16.45 -8.65
N PHE A 458 -14.94 15.99 -8.68
CA PHE A 458 -15.34 14.86 -9.53
C PHE A 458 -15.08 15.15 -11.02
N GLU A 459 -15.47 16.32 -11.52
CA GLU A 459 -15.25 16.67 -12.93
C GLU A 459 -13.78 16.78 -13.29
N ASN A 460 -12.92 17.25 -12.37
CA ASN A 460 -11.47 17.23 -12.56
C ASN A 460 -10.94 15.79 -12.70
N CYS A 461 -11.39 14.87 -11.83
CA CYS A 461 -11.05 13.45 -11.96
C CYS A 461 -11.49 12.88 -13.31
N ARG A 462 -12.75 13.11 -13.69
CA ARG A 462 -13.31 12.57 -14.93
C ARG A 462 -12.53 13.03 -16.16
N LYS A 463 -12.17 14.32 -16.26
CA LYS A 463 -11.37 14.86 -17.38
C LYS A 463 -10.01 14.17 -17.49
N HIS A 464 -9.31 14.02 -16.36
CA HIS A 464 -8.00 13.35 -16.31
C HIS A 464 -8.10 11.87 -16.64
N MET A 465 -9.07 11.15 -16.08
CA MET A 465 -9.28 9.72 -16.36
C MET A 465 -9.62 9.45 -17.82
N VAL A 466 -10.42 10.30 -18.45
CA VAL A 466 -10.71 10.18 -19.90
C VAL A 466 -9.44 10.31 -20.73
N MET A 467 -8.53 11.21 -20.38
CA MET A 467 -7.24 11.35 -21.08
C MET A 467 -6.31 10.16 -20.84
N ASP A 468 -6.17 9.72 -19.59
CA ASP A 468 -5.36 8.54 -19.26
C ASP A 468 -5.86 7.29 -19.99
N VAL A 469 -7.17 7.04 -19.96
CA VAL A 469 -7.78 5.89 -20.66
C VAL A 469 -7.60 6.00 -22.18
N LYS A 470 -7.74 7.21 -22.75
CA LYS A 470 -7.48 7.42 -24.19
C LYS A 470 -6.06 7.00 -24.57
N GLN A 471 -5.06 7.43 -23.80
CA GLN A 471 -3.66 7.09 -24.05
C GLN A 471 -3.42 5.58 -23.91
N LEU A 472 -3.97 4.95 -22.86
CA LEU A 472 -3.82 3.52 -22.63
C LEU A 472 -4.49 2.66 -23.70
N VAL A 473 -5.68 3.06 -24.17
CA VAL A 473 -6.36 2.39 -25.30
C VAL A 473 -5.53 2.51 -26.56
N SER A 474 -4.91 3.67 -26.82
CA SER A 474 -3.98 3.82 -27.95
C SER A 474 -2.83 2.82 -27.86
N ASN A 475 -2.20 2.69 -26.69
CA ASN A 475 -1.11 1.73 -26.47
C ASN A 475 -1.57 0.27 -26.62
N LEU A 476 -2.83 -0.04 -26.27
CA LEU A 476 -3.39 -1.38 -26.40
C LEU A 476 -3.64 -1.76 -27.86
N ARG A 477 -4.08 -0.80 -28.69
CA ARG A 477 -4.39 -0.99 -30.12
C ARG A 477 -3.14 -1.02 -30.99
N GLU A 478 -2.23 -0.06 -30.80
CA GLU A 478 -1.03 0.15 -31.64
C GLU A 478 0.17 -0.69 -31.15
N PHE A 479 -0.06 -1.94 -30.74
CA PHE A 479 0.90 -2.84 -30.08
C PHE A 479 2.37 -2.67 -30.54
N ASN A 480 3.23 -2.05 -29.71
CA ASN A 480 4.64 -1.80 -30.03
C ASN A 480 5.52 -3.01 -29.69
N ASP A 481 5.86 -3.87 -30.66
CA ASP A 481 6.65 -5.11 -30.52
C ASP A 481 8.17 -4.94 -30.37
N ALA A 482 8.67 -3.73 -30.11
CA ALA A 482 10.09 -3.50 -29.84
C ALA A 482 10.61 -4.41 -28.71
N GLY A 483 11.71 -5.11 -29.00
CA GLY A 483 12.49 -5.91 -28.05
C GLY A 483 13.88 -5.31 -27.81
N PRO A 484 14.58 -5.73 -26.74
CA PRO A 484 15.92 -5.25 -26.46
C PRO A 484 16.91 -5.75 -27.52
N VAL A 485 17.77 -4.86 -28.02
CA VAL A 485 18.95 -5.24 -28.80
C VAL A 485 20.06 -5.57 -27.79
N MET A 486 20.43 -6.84 -27.67
CA MET A 486 21.37 -7.28 -26.62
C MET A 486 22.80 -6.81 -26.91
N GLU A 487 23.27 -6.98 -28.14
CA GLU A 487 24.60 -6.55 -28.59
C GLU A 487 24.58 -5.10 -29.11
N TYR A 488 23.88 -4.19 -28.42
CA TYR A 488 23.63 -2.82 -28.91
C TYR A 488 24.88 -1.94 -29.01
N ARG A 489 26.05 -2.36 -28.51
CA ARG A 489 27.24 -1.49 -28.40
C ARG A 489 28.03 -1.33 -29.70
N GLU A 490 28.00 -2.35 -30.56
CA GLU A 490 28.72 -2.29 -31.82
C GLU A 490 28.08 -1.23 -32.75
N ASN A 491 28.89 -0.32 -33.31
CA ASN A 491 28.44 0.75 -34.21
C ASN A 491 27.30 1.65 -33.67
N SER A 492 27.19 1.80 -32.34
CA SER A 492 26.16 2.66 -31.73
C SER A 492 26.72 3.85 -30.95
N ASP A 493 28.04 3.95 -30.82
CA ASP A 493 28.67 5.10 -30.18
C ASP A 493 28.47 6.33 -31.07
N TRP A 494 27.63 7.26 -30.59
CA TRP A 494 27.26 8.48 -31.31
C TRP A 494 28.47 9.31 -31.73
N MET A 495 29.60 9.21 -31.00
CA MET A 495 30.84 9.92 -31.31
C MET A 495 31.44 9.48 -32.65
N GLN A 496 31.18 8.25 -33.10
CA GLN A 496 31.65 7.74 -34.39
C GLN A 496 30.89 8.34 -35.58
N PHE A 497 29.76 9.02 -35.34
CA PHE A 497 28.88 9.59 -36.36
C PHE A 497 28.87 11.12 -36.39
N THR A 498 29.68 11.75 -35.54
CA THR A 498 29.91 13.20 -35.58
C THR A 498 31.26 13.46 -36.24
N GLY A 499 31.26 14.22 -37.35
CA GLY A 499 32.51 14.74 -37.93
C GLY A 499 33.25 15.62 -36.93
N ALA A 500 34.58 15.65 -37.04
CA ALA A 500 35.46 16.47 -36.21
C ALA A 500 35.18 17.98 -36.30
#